data_AF-A0A2H4ZBE8-F1
#
_entry.id   AF-A0A2H4ZBE8-F1
#
_cell.length_a   1.000
_cell.length_b   1.000
_cell.length_c   1.000
_cell.angle_alpha   90.00
_cell.angle_beta   90.00
_cell.angle_gamma   90.00
#
_symmetry.space_group_name_H-M   'P 1'
#
loop_
_entity.id
_entity.type
_entity.pdbx_description
1 polymer ?
#
loop_
_entity_poly.entity_id
_entity_poly.type
_entity_poly.pdbx_seq_one_letter_code
_entity_poly.pdbx_strand_id
1 'polypeptide(L)'
;MNVTLVVTTILEQPYVMLKPQPNLVGNDRFEGFCIDLLKEIASMVSFEYRIVLVPDGKYGAFDFETGEWNGIVRQLMDKKADLAVGSMTINYARESVIDFTKPFMNLGISILFKVPTDKESAFFTFLDPLGLDIWIFVAGAFFMAGFTIFTLAKFTPYELVNPTPW
;
A
#
# COMPACT_ATOMS: atom_id res chain seq x y z
N MET A 1 -43.21 18.53 -12.01
CA MET A 1 -42.71 18.53 -10.62
C MET A 1 -41.19 18.55 -10.71
N ASN A 2 -40.54 19.55 -10.12
CA ASN A 2 -39.07 19.59 -10.09
C ASN A 2 -38.62 18.69 -8.93
N VAL A 3 -38.16 17.47 -9.23
CA VAL A 3 -37.76 16.48 -8.21
C VAL A 3 -36.24 16.49 -8.12
N THR A 4 -35.71 16.86 -6.96
CA THR A 4 -34.27 16.83 -6.67
C THR A 4 -33.91 15.47 -6.06
N LEU A 5 -33.08 14.70 -6.75
CA LEU A 5 -32.65 13.38 -6.28
C LEU A 5 -31.68 13.48 -5.10
N VAL A 6 -31.87 12.62 -4.11
CA VAL A 6 -30.97 12.48 -2.96
C VAL A 6 -29.88 11.48 -3.32
N VAL A 7 -28.66 11.97 -3.50
CA VAL A 7 -27.50 11.14 -3.83
C VAL A 7 -26.69 10.89 -2.56
N THR A 8 -26.60 9.64 -2.12
CA THR A 8 -25.79 9.25 -0.97
C THR A 8 -24.39 8.84 -1.40
N THR A 9 -23.38 9.25 -0.62
CA THR A 9 -21.98 8.93 -0.87
C THR A 9 -21.20 8.76 0.44
N ILE A 10 -19.98 8.24 0.32
CA ILE A 10 -18.97 8.17 1.38
C ILE A 10 -17.76 9.00 0.97
N LEU A 11 -16.97 9.48 1.94
CA LEU A 11 -15.69 10.14 1.67
C LEU A 11 -14.61 9.09 1.42
N GLU A 12 -14.00 9.11 0.24
CA GLU A 12 -12.90 8.23 -0.14
C GLU A 12 -12.02 8.91 -1.20
N GLN A 13 -10.73 9.07 -0.93
CA GLN A 13 -9.80 9.65 -1.90
C GLN A 13 -9.40 8.62 -2.96
N PRO A 14 -9.31 8.97 -4.25
CA PRO A 14 -9.58 10.29 -4.88
C PRO A 14 -11.02 10.41 -5.45
N TYR A 15 -11.94 9.54 -5.06
CA TYR A 15 -13.29 9.44 -5.62
C TYR A 15 -14.22 10.56 -5.14
N VAL A 16 -14.29 10.77 -3.83
CA VAL A 16 -15.14 11.79 -3.19
C VAL A 16 -14.40 12.38 -1.99
N MET A 17 -14.15 13.67 -2.06
CA MET A 17 -13.34 14.43 -1.10
C MET A 17 -14.06 15.72 -0.73
N LEU A 18 -13.76 16.24 0.44
CA LEU A 18 -14.18 17.59 0.82
C LEU A 18 -13.17 18.60 0.27
N LYS A 19 -13.66 19.63 -0.40
CA LYS A 19 -12.82 20.76 -0.79
C LYS A 19 -12.24 21.45 0.44
N PRO A 20 -10.99 21.94 0.39
CA PRO A 20 -10.35 22.60 1.52
C PRO A 20 -10.95 23.98 1.88
N GLN A 21 -11.82 24.54 1.02
CA GLN A 21 -12.39 25.88 1.22
C GLN A 21 -13.59 25.85 2.20
N PRO A 22 -13.58 26.64 3.29
CA PRO A 22 -14.55 26.54 4.37
C PRO A 22 -15.94 27.14 4.04
N ASN A 23 -16.05 27.97 3.00
CA ASN A 23 -17.27 28.74 2.69
C ASN A 23 -18.16 28.12 1.60
N LEU A 24 -17.95 26.85 1.29
CA LEU A 24 -18.75 26.14 0.30
C LEU A 24 -20.00 25.55 0.96
N VAL A 25 -21.12 25.56 0.23
CA VAL A 25 -22.41 25.08 0.73
C VAL A 25 -22.99 24.07 -0.27
N GLY A 26 -23.78 23.11 0.23
CA GLY A 26 -24.45 22.14 -0.63
C GLY A 26 -23.47 21.19 -1.34
N ASN A 27 -23.69 21.01 -2.64
CA ASN A 27 -22.94 20.09 -3.50
C ASN A 27 -21.52 20.58 -3.78
N ASP A 28 -21.29 21.90 -3.78
CA ASP A 28 -20.00 22.50 -4.15
C ASP A 28 -18.88 22.17 -3.16
N ARG A 29 -19.23 21.69 -1.97
CA ARG A 29 -18.29 21.23 -0.94
C ARG A 29 -17.53 19.96 -1.31
N PHE A 30 -18.04 19.20 -2.28
CA PHE A 30 -17.46 17.93 -2.67
C PHE A 30 -16.66 18.07 -3.97
N GLU A 31 -15.58 17.31 -4.08
CA GLU A 31 -14.77 17.14 -5.29
C GLU A 31 -14.29 15.70 -5.44
N GLY A 32 -13.82 15.33 -6.62
CA GLY A 32 -13.26 14.01 -6.90
C GLY A 32 -13.91 13.32 -8.09
N PHE A 33 -13.32 12.20 -8.51
CA PHE A 33 -13.70 11.50 -9.73
C PHE A 33 -15.19 11.17 -9.82
N CYS A 34 -15.78 10.69 -8.72
CA CYS A 34 -17.20 10.32 -8.67
C CYS A 34 -18.12 11.54 -8.68
N ILE A 35 -17.67 12.68 -8.16
CA ILE A 35 -18.44 13.94 -8.18
C ILE A 35 -18.50 14.50 -9.61
N ASP A 36 -17.39 14.50 -10.32
CA ASP A 36 -17.33 14.92 -11.71
C ASP A 36 -18.18 14.01 -12.60
N LEU A 37 -18.09 12.69 -12.39
CA LEU A 37 -18.93 11.72 -13.09
C LEU A 37 -20.44 11.96 -12.86
N LEU A 38 -20.85 12.18 -11.61
CA LEU A 38 -22.25 12.49 -11.28
C LEU A 38 -22.71 13.79 -11.96
N LYS A 39 -21.86 14.82 -11.97
CA LYS A 39 -22.16 16.11 -12.61
C LYS A 39 -22.39 15.95 -14.11
N GLU A 40 -21.55 15.19 -14.79
CA GLU A 40 -21.71 14.90 -16.23
C GLU A 40 -22.98 14.09 -16.51
N ILE A 41 -23.27 13.06 -15.70
CA ILE A 41 -24.50 12.27 -15.83
C ILE A 41 -25.76 13.13 -15.60
N ALA A 42 -25.74 13.98 -14.58
CA ALA A 42 -26.83 14.91 -14.28
C ALA A 42 -27.05 15.92 -15.41
N SER A 43 -25.97 16.41 -16.04
CA SER A 43 -26.02 17.27 -17.21
C SER A 43 -26.65 16.56 -18.42
N MET A 44 -26.22 15.33 -18.71
CA MET A 44 -26.71 14.54 -19.85
C MET A 44 -28.19 14.17 -19.72
N VAL A 45 -28.63 13.80 -18.52
CA VAL A 45 -30.02 13.34 -18.27
C VAL A 45 -30.93 14.48 -17.81
N SER A 46 -30.37 15.64 -17.47
CA SER A 46 -31.08 16.83 -17.00
C SER A 46 -31.89 16.61 -15.72
N PHE A 47 -31.25 16.08 -14.66
CA PHE A 47 -31.84 16.00 -13.32
C PHE A 47 -31.10 16.86 -12.29
N GLU A 48 -31.84 17.37 -11.31
CA GLU A 48 -31.27 18.03 -10.14
C GLU A 48 -30.97 17.01 -9.04
N TYR A 49 -29.92 17.26 -8.25
CA TYR A 49 -29.54 16.37 -7.17
C TYR A 49 -28.96 17.13 -5.96
N ARG A 50 -28.98 16.49 -4.79
CA ARG A 50 -28.26 16.92 -3.60
C ARG A 50 -27.42 15.79 -3.04
N ILE A 51 -26.17 16.08 -2.73
CA ILE A 51 -25.23 15.10 -2.17
C ILE A 51 -25.38 15.06 -0.65
N VAL A 52 -25.48 13.85 -0.10
CA VAL A 52 -25.54 13.57 1.33
C VAL A 52 -24.52 12.51 1.69
N LEU A 53 -23.83 12.69 2.82
CA LEU A 53 -22.93 11.67 3.34
C LEU A 53 -23.70 10.59 4.07
N VAL A 54 -23.28 9.34 3.89
CA VAL A 54 -23.80 8.22 4.67
C VAL A 54 -23.44 8.43 6.17
N PRO A 55 -24.42 8.43 7.11
CA PRO A 55 -24.19 8.75 8.52
C PRO A 55 -23.22 7.83 9.24
N ASP A 56 -23.20 6.54 8.88
CA ASP A 56 -22.38 5.52 9.55
C ASP A 56 -21.01 5.32 8.87
N GLY A 57 -20.74 6.03 7.76
CA GLY A 57 -19.49 5.89 7.00
C GLY A 57 -19.28 4.49 6.40
N LYS A 58 -20.35 3.74 6.10
CA LYS A 58 -20.23 2.37 5.55
C LYS A 58 -20.88 2.23 4.18
N TYR A 59 -20.29 1.39 3.33
CA TYR A 59 -20.88 1.01 2.05
C TYR A 59 -22.17 0.19 2.20
N GLY A 60 -22.23 -0.64 3.24
CA GLY A 60 -23.31 -1.59 3.44
C GLY A 60 -22.79 -3.02 3.45
N ALA A 61 -22.99 -3.65 4.59
CA ALA A 61 -22.76 -5.05 4.85
C ALA A 61 -24.02 -5.62 5.52
N PHE A 62 -24.30 -6.89 5.23
CA PHE A 62 -25.36 -7.62 5.91
C PHE A 62 -24.85 -8.05 7.29
N ASP A 63 -25.60 -7.69 8.32
CA ASP A 63 -25.34 -8.12 9.68
C ASP A 63 -26.11 -9.41 9.95
N PHE A 64 -25.39 -10.50 10.23
CA PHE A 64 -25.98 -11.82 10.47
C PHE A 64 -26.64 -11.94 11.85
N GLU A 65 -26.32 -11.07 12.81
CA GLU A 65 -26.93 -11.09 14.13
C GLU A 65 -28.29 -10.39 14.13
N THR A 66 -28.34 -9.21 13.50
CA THR A 66 -29.57 -8.41 13.42
C THR A 66 -30.44 -8.76 12.21
N GLY A 67 -29.87 -9.39 11.18
CA GLY A 67 -30.54 -9.67 9.92
C GLY A 67 -30.79 -8.43 9.06
N GLU A 68 -30.10 -7.32 9.33
CA GLU A 68 -30.29 -6.05 8.63
C GLU A 68 -29.07 -5.64 7.81
N TRP A 69 -29.31 -4.85 6.77
CA TRP A 69 -28.26 -4.12 6.06
C TRP A 69 -27.96 -2.81 6.76
N ASN A 70 -26.71 -2.35 6.65
CA ASN A 70 -26.28 -1.01 7.08
C ASN A 70 -25.81 -0.15 5.89
N GLY A 71 -25.25 1.03 6.17
CA GLY A 71 -24.56 1.86 5.19
C GLY A 71 -25.42 2.40 4.06
N ILE A 72 -24.76 2.65 2.94
CA ILE A 72 -25.38 3.09 1.69
C ILE A 72 -26.46 2.11 1.22
N VAL A 73 -26.21 0.79 1.31
CA VAL A 73 -27.20 -0.24 0.93
C VAL A 73 -28.52 -0.03 1.69
N ARG A 74 -28.46 0.13 3.02
CA ARG A 74 -29.66 0.36 3.84
C ARG A 74 -30.38 1.64 3.48
N GLN A 75 -29.66 2.72 3.15
CA GLN A 75 -30.30 3.97 2.74
C GLN A 75 -31.09 3.84 1.44
N LEU A 76 -30.57 3.09 0.47
CA LEU A 76 -31.26 2.82 -0.79
C LEU A 76 -32.48 1.93 -0.55
N MET A 77 -32.34 0.86 0.23
CA MET A 77 -33.45 -0.04 0.59
C MET A 77 -34.59 0.71 1.30
N ASP A 78 -34.25 1.58 2.25
CA ASP A 78 -35.20 2.38 3.01
C ASP A 78 -35.75 3.59 2.21
N LYS A 79 -35.31 3.80 0.97
CA LYS A 79 -35.63 4.97 0.13
C LYS A 79 -35.31 6.32 0.81
N LYS A 80 -34.29 6.33 1.68
CA LYS A 80 -33.73 7.55 2.28
C LYS A 80 -32.80 8.27 1.28
N ALA A 81 -32.25 7.53 0.33
CA ALA A 81 -31.51 8.03 -0.81
C ALA A 81 -32.09 7.42 -2.10
N ASP A 82 -32.06 8.19 -3.18
CA ASP A 82 -32.58 7.79 -4.49
C ASP A 82 -31.49 7.15 -5.36
N LEU A 83 -30.24 7.59 -5.16
CA LEU A 83 -29.06 7.11 -5.88
C LEU A 83 -27.86 7.04 -4.94
N ALA A 84 -26.94 6.11 -5.21
CA ALA A 84 -25.62 6.10 -4.60
C ALA A 84 -24.54 6.29 -5.65
N VAL A 85 -23.54 7.11 -5.33
CA VAL A 85 -22.35 7.29 -6.17
C VAL A 85 -21.11 7.15 -5.29
N GLY A 86 -20.14 6.36 -5.73
CA GLY A 86 -18.89 6.11 -5.02
C GLY A 86 -18.18 4.86 -5.53
N SER A 87 -17.06 4.52 -4.89
CA SER A 87 -16.24 3.32 -5.15
C SER A 87 -16.86 2.05 -4.54
N MET A 88 -18.13 1.80 -4.85
CA MET A 88 -18.86 0.64 -4.32
C MET A 88 -18.68 -0.59 -5.22
N THR A 89 -18.07 -1.65 -4.67
CA THR A 89 -17.95 -2.93 -5.38
C THR A 89 -19.31 -3.63 -5.51
N ILE A 90 -19.64 -4.02 -6.74
CA ILE A 90 -20.79 -4.86 -7.07
C ILE A 90 -20.51 -6.28 -6.55
N ASN A 91 -21.45 -6.83 -5.77
CA ASN A 91 -21.40 -8.23 -5.34
C ASN A 91 -22.80 -8.83 -5.29
N TYR A 92 -22.88 -10.17 -5.29
CA TYR A 92 -24.15 -10.90 -5.35
C TYR A 92 -25.10 -10.55 -4.20
N ALA A 93 -24.60 -10.43 -2.97
CA ALA A 93 -25.43 -10.13 -1.81
C ALA A 93 -26.08 -8.74 -1.91
N ARG A 94 -25.34 -7.73 -2.38
CA ARG A 94 -25.85 -6.37 -2.58
C ARG A 94 -26.82 -6.32 -3.76
N GLU A 95 -26.48 -6.98 -4.87
CA GLU A 95 -27.33 -7.04 -6.07
C GLU A 95 -28.68 -7.71 -5.79
N SER A 96 -28.77 -8.57 -4.77
CA SER A 96 -30.04 -9.17 -4.36
C SER A 96 -31.02 -8.21 -3.68
N VAL A 97 -30.57 -7.02 -3.24
CA VAL A 97 -31.39 -6.04 -2.51
C VAL A 97 -31.43 -4.65 -3.15
N ILE A 98 -30.49 -4.34 -4.04
CA ILE A 98 -30.40 -3.09 -4.79
C ILE A 98 -29.94 -3.35 -6.23
N ASP A 99 -30.38 -2.52 -7.16
CA ASP A 99 -29.95 -2.60 -8.56
C ASP A 99 -28.64 -1.81 -8.78
N PHE A 100 -27.77 -2.35 -9.64
CA PHE A 100 -26.53 -1.69 -10.06
C PHE A 100 -26.57 -1.31 -11.53
N THR A 101 -25.83 -0.24 -11.87
CA THR A 101 -25.48 0.08 -13.25
C THR A 101 -24.36 -0.84 -13.75
N LYS A 102 -23.99 -0.70 -15.03
CA LYS A 102 -22.76 -1.31 -15.52
C LYS A 102 -21.55 -0.67 -14.82
N PRO A 103 -20.53 -1.46 -14.44
CA PRO A 103 -19.35 -0.94 -13.76
C PRO A 103 -18.66 0.10 -14.66
N PHE A 104 -18.32 1.25 -14.08
CA PHE A 104 -17.61 2.33 -14.78
C PHE A 104 -16.08 2.17 -14.74
N MET A 105 -15.58 1.29 -13.86
CA MET A 105 -14.16 1.01 -13.68
C MET A 105 -13.95 -0.47 -13.36
N ASN A 106 -13.00 -1.10 -14.04
CA ASN A 106 -12.59 -2.47 -13.75
C ASN A 106 -11.42 -2.43 -12.77
N LEU A 107 -11.65 -2.90 -11.54
CA LEU A 107 -10.62 -3.04 -10.51
C LEU A 107 -10.34 -4.53 -10.27
N GLY A 108 -9.07 -4.85 -9.98
CA GLY A 108 -8.62 -6.21 -9.65
C GLY A 108 -7.93 -6.24 -8.29
N ILE A 109 -7.75 -7.44 -7.74
CA ILE A 109 -6.98 -7.64 -6.50
C ILE A 109 -5.51 -7.42 -6.82
N SER A 110 -4.83 -6.57 -6.04
CA SER A 110 -3.40 -6.30 -6.15
C SER A 110 -2.73 -6.41 -4.79
N ILE A 111 -1.46 -6.81 -4.77
CA ILE A 111 -0.66 -6.91 -3.55
C ILE A 111 0.28 -5.72 -3.50
N LEU A 112 0.13 -4.90 -2.47
CA LEU A 112 1.06 -3.81 -2.16
C LEU A 112 2.09 -4.30 -1.15
N PHE A 113 3.38 -4.21 -1.49
CA PHE A 113 4.48 -4.47 -0.56
C PHE A 113 5.44 -3.29 -0.53
N LYS A 114 6.15 -3.13 0.60
CA LYS A 114 7.15 -2.08 0.76
C LYS A 114 8.31 -2.35 -0.19
N VAL A 115 8.68 -1.36 -1.01
CA VAL A 115 9.89 -1.42 -1.83
C VAL A 115 11.08 -1.71 -0.89
N PRO A 116 11.86 -2.76 -1.15
CA PRO A 116 13.02 -3.07 -0.31
C PRO A 116 13.96 -1.88 -0.34
N THR A 117 14.38 -1.43 0.84
CA THR A 117 15.44 -0.44 0.94
C THR A 117 16.75 -1.16 0.66
N ASP A 118 17.43 -0.81 -0.43
CA ASP A 118 18.78 -1.28 -0.68
C ASP A 118 19.64 -0.91 0.52
N LYS A 119 20.25 -1.91 1.16
CA LYS A 119 21.28 -1.63 2.16
C LYS A 119 22.45 -1.02 1.40
N GLU A 120 22.86 0.19 1.77
CA GLU A 120 24.10 0.77 1.26
C GLU A 120 25.22 -0.25 1.44
N SER A 121 25.96 -0.54 0.36
CA SER A 121 27.07 -1.48 0.40
C SER A 121 28.09 -0.97 1.41
N ALA A 122 28.19 -1.63 2.57
CA ALA A 122 29.20 -1.31 3.54
C ALA A 122 30.58 -1.53 2.89
N PHE A 123 31.57 -0.68 3.21
CA PHE A 123 32.92 -0.78 2.66
C PHE A 123 33.57 -2.18 2.82
N PHE A 124 33.12 -2.95 3.81
CA PHE A 124 33.60 -4.30 4.13
C PHE A 124 32.70 -5.45 3.62
N THR A 125 31.76 -5.19 2.71
CA THR A 125 30.87 -6.23 2.15
C THR A 125 31.64 -7.39 1.51
N PHE A 126 32.88 -7.16 1.07
CA PHE A 126 33.75 -8.22 0.54
C PHE A 126 34.22 -9.23 1.61
N LEU A 127 34.11 -8.90 2.90
CA LEU A 127 34.43 -9.81 4.02
C LEU A 127 33.23 -10.68 4.41
N ASP A 128 32.00 -10.28 4.07
CA ASP A 128 30.74 -10.97 4.39
C ASP A 128 30.65 -12.45 3.92
N PRO A 129 31.31 -12.88 2.83
CA PRO A 129 31.28 -14.28 2.41
C PRO A 129 31.87 -15.27 3.43
N LEU A 130 32.71 -14.78 4.36
CA LEU A 130 33.35 -15.60 5.38
C LEU A 130 32.98 -15.09 6.78
N GLY A 131 32.56 -16.00 7.65
CA GLY A 131 32.28 -15.67 9.05
C GLY A 131 33.52 -15.13 9.77
N LEU A 132 33.30 -14.27 10.76
CA LEU A 132 34.36 -13.65 11.57
C LEU A 132 35.31 -14.70 12.18
N ASP A 133 34.77 -15.86 12.57
CA ASP A 133 35.55 -16.99 13.08
C ASP A 133 36.62 -17.47 12.10
N ILE A 134 36.28 -17.57 10.81
CA ILE A 134 37.21 -17.99 9.75
C ILE A 134 38.32 -16.95 9.60
N TRP A 135 37.98 -15.65 9.66
CA TRP A 135 38.97 -14.58 9.62
C TRP A 135 39.94 -14.63 10.81
N ILE A 136 39.46 -14.97 12.00
CA ILE A 136 40.33 -15.20 13.17
C ILE A 136 41.24 -16.41 12.93
N PHE A 137 40.73 -17.51 12.38
CA PHE A 137 41.56 -18.68 12.05
C PHE A 137 42.62 -18.38 11.00
N VAL A 138 42.28 -17.60 9.96
CA VAL A 138 43.24 -17.17 8.92
C VAL A 138 44.34 -16.30 9.53
N ALA A 139 43.99 -15.34 10.38
CA ALA A 139 44.96 -14.52 11.10
C ALA A 139 45.85 -15.37 12.02
N GLY A 140 45.26 -16.30 12.79
CA GLY A 140 45.98 -17.22 13.65
C GLY A 140 46.94 -18.13 12.89
N ALA A 141 46.51 -18.70 11.76
CA ALA A 141 47.34 -19.52 10.90
C ALA A 141 48.53 -18.73 10.31
N PHE A 142 48.31 -17.47 9.93
CA PHE A 142 49.38 -16.59 9.45
C PHE A 142 50.46 -16.37 10.52
N PHE A 143 50.07 -16.06 11.76
CA PHE A 143 51.02 -15.90 12.87
C PHE A 143 51.74 -17.21 13.22
N MET A 144 51.02 -18.34 13.24
CA MET A 144 51.58 -19.67 13.52
C MET A 144 52.60 -20.10 12.46
N ALA A 145 52.33 -19.85 11.18
CA ALA A 145 53.26 -20.13 10.09
C ALA A 145 54.53 -19.26 10.23
N GLY A 146 54.37 -17.97 10.51
CA GLY A 146 55.49 -17.05 10.77
C GLY A 146 56.36 -17.49 11.96
N PHE A 147 55.74 -17.92 13.06
CA PHE A 147 56.45 -18.46 14.22
C PHE A 147 57.23 -19.74 13.88
N THR A 148 56.63 -20.63 13.09
CA THR A 148 57.26 -21.87 12.64
C THR A 148 58.49 -21.60 11.77
N ILE A 149 58.39 -20.65 10.83
CA ILE A 149 59.52 -20.24 9.98
C ILE A 149 60.62 -19.59 10.83
N PHE A 150 60.26 -18.72 11.78
CA PHE A 150 61.24 -18.07 12.67
C PHE A 150 62.02 -19.08 13.52
N THR A 151 61.32 -20.06 14.11
CA THR A 151 61.99 -21.12 14.89
C THR A 151 62.86 -21.99 13.98
N LEU A 152 62.38 -22.38 12.80
CA LEU A 152 63.17 -23.13 11.82
C LEU A 152 64.46 -22.39 11.43
N ALA A 153 64.38 -21.09 11.14
CA ALA A 153 65.54 -20.26 10.80
C ALA A 153 66.54 -20.13 11.97
N LYS A 154 66.05 -20.17 13.22
CA LYS A 154 66.92 -20.16 14.41
C LYS A 154 67.61 -21.50 14.68
N PHE A 155 66.96 -22.61 14.37
CA PHE A 155 67.48 -23.96 14.65
C PHE A 155 68.21 -24.62 13.47
N THR A 156 68.06 -24.11 12.25
CA THR A 156 68.74 -24.64 11.06
C THR A 156 70.09 -23.92 10.87
N PRO A 157 71.24 -24.55 11.15
CA PRO A 157 72.55 -23.88 11.12
C PRO A 157 73.09 -23.62 9.71
N TYR A 158 72.38 -24.08 8.67
CA TYR A 158 72.88 -24.11 7.30
C TYR A 158 72.69 -22.81 6.50
N GLU A 159 72.01 -21.78 7.05
CA GLU A 159 71.98 -20.43 6.43
C GLU A 159 73.14 -19.52 6.89
N LEU A 160 73.94 -19.94 7.88
CA LEU A 160 75.15 -19.23 8.34
C LEU A 160 76.43 -19.62 7.58
N VAL A 161 76.32 -20.25 6.40
CA VAL A 161 77.48 -20.42 5.52
C VAL A 161 77.67 -19.13 4.74
N ASN A 162 78.65 -18.32 5.18
CA ASN A 162 79.18 -17.20 4.41
C ASN A 162 79.44 -17.68 2.97
N PRO A 163 78.96 -16.97 1.92
CA PRO A 163 79.42 -17.24 0.58
C PRO A 163 80.93 -16.94 0.57
N THR A 164 81.75 -17.99 0.51
CA THR A 164 83.20 -17.85 0.39
C THR A 164 83.50 -17.04 -0.86
N PRO A 165 84.14 -15.85 -0.77
CA PRO A 165 84.83 -15.31 -1.91
C PRO A 165 86.09 -16.17 -2.11
N TRP A 166 86.24 -16.64 -3.34
CA TRP A 166 87.44 -17.21 -3.99
C TRP A 166 88.77 -17.04 -3.25
#